data_AF-A0A7X7B0H9-F1
#
_entry.id   AF-A0A7X7B0H9-F1
#
_cell.length_a   1.000
_cell.length_b   1.000
_cell.length_c   1.000
_cell.angle_alpha   90.00
_cell.angle_beta   90.00
_cell.angle_gamma   90.00
#
_symmetry.space_group_name_H-M   'P 1'
#
loop_
_entity.id
_entity.type
_entity.pdbx_description
1 polymer ?
#
loop_
_entity_poly.entity_id
_entity_poly.type
_entity_poly.pdbx_seq_one_letter_code
_entity_poly.pdbx_strand_id
1 'polypeptide(L)'
;MKNLSKVFVLFMCIFLIAGLVAGCSQSQQPEEGQEAGGNQGEKDIWVVGTSADYPPFESVDENGEFIGFDMDIIREVADRLGVELKIESMEFDSLIASLKQGKIDAIIACMSPDEERLKEADFTDAYYITKHGLLVKEEGGAEINKLEDILGYDVGVQTGTTMDK
;
A
#
# COMPACT_ATOMS: atom_id res chain seq x y z
N MET A 1 46.64 42.80 -12.10
CA MET A 1 45.50 41.87 -11.88
C MET A 1 45.78 40.40 -12.27
N LYS A 2 47.03 39.97 -12.54
CA LYS A 2 47.33 38.56 -12.90
C LYS A 2 47.69 37.65 -11.71
N ASN A 3 47.87 38.23 -10.52
CA ASN A 3 48.27 37.48 -9.31
C ASN A 3 47.14 37.38 -8.27
N LEU A 4 45.98 38.02 -8.52
CA LEU A 4 44.88 38.09 -7.54
C LEU A 4 44.05 36.79 -7.52
N SER A 5 43.90 36.09 -8.66
CA SER A 5 43.21 34.80 -8.70
C SER A 5 44.00 33.68 -8.01
N LYS A 6 45.34 33.76 -8.03
CA LYS A 6 46.22 32.77 -7.35
C LYS A 6 46.13 32.89 -5.82
N VAL A 7 45.98 34.10 -5.29
CA VAL A 7 45.77 34.33 -3.85
C VAL A 7 44.40 33.81 -3.41
N PHE A 8 43.37 33.97 -4.25
CA PHE A 8 42.02 33.48 -3.96
C PHE A 8 41.93 31.94 -3.97
N VAL A 9 42.59 31.29 -4.93
CA VAL A 9 42.68 29.81 -4.99
C VAL A 9 43.48 29.25 -3.81
N LEU A 10 44.54 29.92 -3.37
CA LEU A 10 45.32 29.50 -2.21
C LEU A 10 44.53 29.63 -0.90
N PHE A 11 43.69 30.66 -0.75
CA PHE A 11 42.82 30.84 0.42
C PHE A 11 41.67 29.82 0.45
N MET A 12 41.12 29.45 -0.71
CA MET A 12 40.04 28.45 -0.82
C MET A 12 40.53 27.03 -0.48
N CYS A 13 41.76 26.68 -0.84
CA CYS A 13 42.34 25.38 -0.48
C CYS A 13 42.68 25.25 1.02
N ILE A 14 43.02 26.35 1.70
CA ILE A 14 43.32 26.32 3.15
C ILE A 14 42.04 26.14 3.98
N PHE A 15 40.90 26.68 3.53
CA PHE A 15 39.61 26.49 4.21
C PHE A 15 39.03 25.07 4.05
N LEU A 16 39.37 24.36 2.99
CA LEU A 16 38.93 22.97 2.75
C LEU A 16 39.68 21.92 3.58
N ILE A 17 40.87 22.25 4.10
CA ILE A 17 41.69 21.32 4.91
C ILE A 17 41.35 21.41 6.41
N ALA A 18 40.73 22.49 6.86
CA ALA A 18 40.35 22.71 8.27
C ALA A 18 39.02 22.05 8.68
N GLY A 19 38.23 21.50 7.74
CA GLY A 19 36.92 20.89 8.02
C GLY A 19 36.94 19.39 8.36
N LEU A 20 38.11 18.74 8.36
CA LEU A 20 38.25 17.28 8.48
C LEU A 20 38.72 16.78 9.86
N VAL A 21 38.81 17.64 10.88
CA VAL A 21 39.31 17.24 12.22
C VAL A 21 38.41 17.78 13.34
N ALA A 22 37.16 17.33 13.38
CA ALA A 22 36.29 17.48 14.55
C ALA A 22 35.33 16.28 14.64
N GLY A 23 35.74 15.22 15.33
CA GLY A 23 34.83 14.09 15.55
C GLY A 23 35.43 12.78 16.06
N CYS A 24 36.44 12.78 16.93
CA CYS A 24 36.76 11.63 17.78
C CYS A 24 37.29 12.15 19.14
N SER A 25 36.41 12.16 20.15
CA SER A 25 36.82 12.21 21.55
C SER A 25 36.58 10.81 22.12
N GLN A 26 37.67 10.20 22.58
CA GLN A 26 37.72 8.85 23.10
C GLN A 26 37.69 8.90 24.63
N SER A 27 36.76 8.17 25.25
CA SER A 27 36.90 7.73 26.64
C SER A 27 36.49 6.26 26.72
N GLN A 28 37.39 5.46 27.28
CA GLN A 28 37.32 4.01 27.39
C GLN A 28 36.27 3.56 28.40
N GLN A 29 35.61 2.45 28.07
CA GLN A 29 34.68 1.66 28.88
C GLN A 29 35.38 0.98 30.07
N PRO A 30 34.64 0.62 31.13
CA PRO A 30 34.44 -0.82 31.40
C PRO A 30 32.98 -1.20 31.73
N GLU A 31 32.60 -2.42 31.35
CA GLU A 31 31.30 -3.07 31.55
C GLU A 31 31.05 -3.53 32.99
N GLU A 32 29.79 -3.50 33.43
CA GLU A 32 29.17 -4.53 34.29
C GLU A 32 27.62 -4.41 34.29
N GLY A 33 26.93 -5.44 33.76
CA GLY A 33 25.73 -6.09 34.30
C GLY A 33 24.36 -5.37 34.43
N GLN A 34 23.32 -6.02 33.85
CA GLN A 34 21.86 -5.88 34.12
C GLN A 34 21.17 -4.58 33.60
N GLU A 35 20.03 -4.59 32.93
CA GLU A 35 18.94 -5.56 32.73
C GLU A 35 18.47 -5.53 31.26
N ALA A 36 17.88 -6.63 30.79
CA ALA A 36 17.15 -6.70 29.53
C ALA A 36 15.88 -5.83 29.62
N GLY A 37 16.05 -4.52 29.49
CA GLY A 37 14.97 -3.59 29.18
C GLY A 37 14.45 -3.94 27.79
N GLY A 38 13.19 -4.41 27.75
CA GLY A 38 12.51 -4.71 26.51
C GLY A 38 12.65 -3.54 25.55
N ASN A 39 13.24 -3.82 24.40
CA ASN A 39 13.17 -2.94 23.26
C ASN A 39 11.67 -2.77 22.98
N GLN A 40 11.07 -1.66 23.39
CA GLN A 40 9.83 -1.19 22.79
C GLN A 40 10.24 -0.76 21.37
N GLY A 41 10.44 -1.77 20.52
CA GLY A 41 10.79 -1.60 19.14
C GLY A 41 9.72 -0.76 18.47
N GLU A 42 10.13 0.13 17.57
CA GLU A 42 9.23 0.70 16.58
C GLU A 42 8.33 -0.43 16.04
N LYS A 43 7.01 -0.27 16.17
CA LYS A 43 6.10 -1.21 15.54
C LYS A 43 6.33 -1.08 14.04
N ASP A 44 6.64 -2.20 13.38
CA ASP A 44 6.68 -2.22 11.92
C ASP A 44 5.29 -1.81 11.41
N ILE A 45 5.25 -0.73 10.62
CA ILE A 45 4.02 -0.24 9.98
C ILE A 45 3.70 -1.21 8.84
N TRP A 46 2.53 -1.82 8.91
CA TRP A 46 1.98 -2.67 7.87
C TRP A 46 1.06 -1.86 6.96
N VAL A 47 1.50 -1.62 5.72
CA VAL A 47 0.78 -0.80 4.73
C VAL A 47 -0.13 -1.68 3.90
N VAL A 48 -1.45 -1.53 4.04
CA VAL A 48 -2.44 -2.32 3.30
C VAL A 48 -3.15 -1.46 2.27
N GLY A 49 -3.15 -1.91 1.02
CA GLY A 49 -3.85 -1.25 -0.08
C GLY A 49 -5.31 -1.68 -0.20
N THR A 50 -6.19 -0.73 -0.52
CA THR A 50 -7.61 -0.97 -0.81
C THR A 50 -8.12 -0.08 -1.96
N SER A 51 -9.36 -0.27 -2.41
CA SER A 51 -10.09 0.60 -3.33
C SER A 51 -11.41 1.00 -2.66
N ALA A 52 -11.42 2.12 -1.93
CA ALA A 52 -12.53 2.46 -1.02
C ALA A 52 -13.76 3.05 -1.73
N ASP A 53 -14.22 2.41 -2.79
CA ASP A 53 -15.38 2.77 -3.62
C ASP A 53 -16.44 1.66 -3.71
N TYR A 54 -16.35 0.62 -2.86
CA TYR A 54 -17.16 -0.58 -2.94
C TYR A 54 -17.89 -0.96 -1.62
N PRO A 55 -18.92 -0.18 -1.19
CA PRO A 55 -19.73 -0.56 -0.05
C PRO A 55 -20.54 -1.85 -0.31
N PRO A 56 -20.76 -2.70 0.71
CA PRO A 56 -20.43 -2.53 2.12
C PRO A 56 -19.03 -3.05 2.52
N PHE A 57 -18.15 -3.34 1.57
CA PHE A 57 -16.87 -4.00 1.83
C PHE A 57 -15.79 -2.99 2.21
N GLU A 58 -15.60 -1.97 1.39
CA GLU A 58 -14.66 -0.90 1.64
C GLU A 58 -15.21 0.43 1.11
N SER A 59 -15.21 1.44 1.96
CA SER A 59 -15.66 2.79 1.63
C SER A 59 -15.06 3.80 2.61
N VAL A 60 -15.28 5.08 2.34
CA VAL A 60 -14.88 6.17 3.25
C VAL A 60 -16.14 6.81 3.82
N ASP A 61 -16.19 6.97 5.13
CA ASP A 61 -17.30 7.63 5.82
C ASP A 61 -17.24 9.17 5.71
N GLU A 62 -18.22 9.86 6.30
CA GLU A 62 -18.26 11.34 6.29
C GLU A 62 -17.10 12.00 7.04
N ASN A 63 -16.42 11.27 7.93
CA ASN A 63 -15.27 11.73 8.70
C ASN A 63 -13.93 11.45 8.01
N GLY A 64 -13.94 10.76 6.87
CA GLY A 64 -12.73 10.34 6.17
C GLY A 64 -12.15 9.02 6.68
N GLU A 65 -12.88 8.26 7.50
CA GLU A 65 -12.45 6.96 7.99
C GLU A 65 -12.81 5.85 7.01
N PHE A 66 -11.87 4.93 6.77
CA PHE A 66 -12.15 3.73 6.00
C PHE A 66 -13.10 2.81 6.77
N ILE A 67 -14.23 2.43 6.20
CA ILE A 67 -15.23 1.57 6.84
C ILE A 67 -15.68 0.45 5.90
N GLY A 68 -16.24 -0.61 6.49
CA GLY A 68 -16.81 -1.74 5.77
C GLY A 68 -16.24 -3.08 6.22
N PHE A 69 -16.78 -4.15 5.66
CA PHE A 69 -16.43 -5.52 6.03
C PHE A 69 -14.93 -5.85 5.87
N ASP A 70 -14.31 -5.41 4.77
CA ASP A 70 -12.88 -5.60 4.54
C ASP A 70 -12.06 -4.82 5.58
N MET A 71 -12.51 -3.62 5.94
CA MET A 71 -11.84 -2.78 6.94
C MET A 71 -11.90 -3.39 8.35
N ASP A 72 -13.01 -4.04 8.69
CA ASP A 72 -13.16 -4.75 9.96
C ASP A 72 -12.25 -5.99 10.02
N ILE A 73 -12.15 -6.75 8.92
CA ILE A 73 -11.27 -7.90 8.82
C ILE A 73 -9.80 -7.49 9.00
N ILE A 74 -9.33 -6.48 8.25
CA ILE A 74 -7.90 -6.17 8.24
C ILE A 74 -7.43 -5.57 9.57
N ARG A 75 -8.28 -4.82 10.27
CA ARG A 75 -7.99 -4.33 11.62
C ARG A 75 -7.80 -5.48 12.61
N GLU A 76 -8.72 -6.44 12.60
CA GLU A 76 -8.61 -7.63 13.45
C GLU A 76 -7.34 -8.45 13.13
N VAL A 77 -6.97 -8.55 11.84
CA VAL A 77 -5.71 -9.20 11.44
C VAL A 77 -4.50 -8.44 11.99
N ALA A 78 -4.45 -7.11 11.81
CA ALA A 78 -3.36 -6.29 12.31
C ALA A 78 -3.22 -6.37 13.85
N ASP A 79 -4.35 -6.35 14.57
CA ASP A 79 -4.40 -6.48 16.03
C ASP A 79 -3.82 -7.83 16.48
N ARG A 80 -4.15 -8.93 15.78
CA ARG A 80 -3.60 -10.27 16.07
C ARG A 80 -2.11 -10.39 15.74
N LEU A 81 -1.65 -9.69 14.70
CA LEU A 81 -0.24 -9.64 14.32
C LEU A 81 0.57 -8.72 15.25
N GLY A 82 -0.09 -7.81 15.97
CA GLY A 82 0.58 -6.84 16.86
C GLY A 82 1.31 -5.72 16.10
N VAL A 83 0.93 -5.45 14.85
CA VAL A 83 1.54 -4.44 13.96
C VAL A 83 0.73 -3.16 13.94
N GLU A 84 1.34 -2.05 13.51
CA GLU A 84 0.61 -0.81 13.25
C GLU A 84 0.02 -0.84 11.83
N LEU A 85 -1.30 -0.74 11.70
CA LEU A 85 -1.97 -0.76 10.40
C LEU A 85 -2.03 0.64 9.79
N LYS A 86 -1.54 0.76 8.54
CA LYS A 86 -1.78 1.92 7.68
C LYS A 86 -2.55 1.48 6.44
N ILE A 87 -3.72 2.08 6.21
CA ILE A 87 -4.54 1.79 5.02
C ILE A 87 -4.27 2.86 3.96
N GLU A 88 -4.03 2.43 2.72
CA GLU A 88 -3.88 3.30 1.55
C GLU A 88 -4.93 2.95 0.48
N SER A 89 -5.75 3.93 0.09
CA SER A 89 -6.69 3.76 -1.02
C SER A 89 -6.04 4.14 -2.35
N MET A 90 -6.26 3.34 -3.37
CA MET A 90 -5.82 3.58 -4.75
C MET A 90 -6.79 2.94 -5.75
N GLU A 91 -6.61 3.20 -7.05
CA GLU A 91 -7.41 2.55 -8.09
C GLU A 91 -7.23 1.03 -8.04
N PHE A 92 -8.34 0.29 -8.18
CA PHE A 92 -8.37 -1.16 -8.07
C PHE A 92 -7.35 -1.87 -9.00
N ASP A 93 -7.19 -1.37 -10.23
CA ASP A 93 -6.27 -1.93 -11.23
C ASP A 93 -4.78 -1.74 -10.87
N SER A 94 -4.47 -0.81 -9.97
CA SER A 94 -3.11 -0.49 -9.53
C SER A 94 -2.63 -1.34 -8.35
N LEU A 95 -3.53 -2.01 -7.63
CA LEU A 95 -3.26 -2.70 -6.37
C LEU A 95 -2.15 -3.76 -6.51
N ILE A 96 -2.27 -4.68 -7.47
CA ILE A 96 -1.28 -5.76 -7.67
C ILE A 96 0.08 -5.17 -8.08
N ALA A 97 0.09 -4.15 -8.92
CA ALA A 97 1.33 -3.50 -9.33
C ALA A 97 2.02 -2.82 -8.15
N SER A 98 1.27 -2.18 -7.25
CA SER A 98 1.76 -1.56 -6.02
C SER A 98 2.30 -2.58 -5.02
N LEU A 99 1.63 -3.73 -4.86
CA LEU A 99 2.10 -4.85 -4.04
C LEU A 99 3.45 -5.38 -4.55
N LYS A 100 3.55 -5.66 -5.85
CA LYS A 100 4.80 -6.15 -6.46
C LYS A 100 5.97 -5.18 -6.36
N GLN A 101 5.68 -3.88 -6.33
CA GLN A 101 6.69 -2.83 -6.18
C GLN A 101 7.09 -2.60 -4.71
N GLY A 102 6.45 -3.30 -3.76
CA GLY A 102 6.68 -3.11 -2.33
C GLY A 102 6.20 -1.76 -1.81
N LYS A 103 5.22 -1.14 -2.48
CA LYS A 103 4.58 0.11 -2.01
C LYS A 103 3.54 -0.16 -0.92
N ILE A 104 2.91 -1.33 -1.00
CA ILE A 104 1.99 -1.89 -0.01
C ILE A 104 2.43 -3.31 0.28
N ASP A 105 2.11 -3.79 1.47
CA ASP A 105 2.49 -5.10 1.98
C ASP A 105 1.40 -6.16 1.77
N ALA A 106 0.14 -5.72 1.66
CA ALA A 106 -1.02 -6.57 1.39
C ALA A 106 -2.13 -5.79 0.68
N ILE A 107 -3.09 -6.52 0.12
CA ILE A 107 -4.28 -5.97 -0.53
C ILE A 107 -5.52 -6.50 0.21
N ILE A 108 -6.48 -5.62 0.50
CA ILE A 108 -7.84 -6.01 0.90
C ILE A 108 -8.86 -5.09 0.21
N ALA A 109 -9.56 -5.64 -0.79
CA ALA A 109 -10.42 -4.88 -1.71
C ALA A 109 -11.38 -5.81 -2.48
N CYS A 110 -11.96 -6.80 -1.81
CA CYS A 110 -12.78 -7.85 -2.43
C CYS A 110 -12.16 -8.51 -3.67
N MET A 111 -10.81 -8.58 -3.73
CA MET A 111 -10.09 -9.03 -4.90
C MET A 111 -10.20 -10.55 -5.02
N SER A 112 -10.99 -11.01 -6.00
CA SER A 112 -11.10 -12.43 -6.31
C SER A 112 -9.80 -12.96 -6.95
N PRO A 113 -9.34 -14.18 -6.62
CA PRO A 113 -8.25 -14.79 -7.35
C PRO A 113 -8.67 -15.08 -8.80
N ASP A 114 -7.75 -14.87 -9.74
CA ASP A 114 -7.87 -15.35 -11.12
C ASP A 114 -6.50 -15.89 -11.59
N GLU A 115 -6.48 -16.57 -12.74
CA GLU A 115 -5.26 -17.22 -13.24
C GLU A 115 -4.09 -16.26 -13.51
N GLU A 116 -4.36 -14.99 -13.80
CA GLU A 116 -3.32 -13.98 -14.00
C GLU A 116 -2.84 -13.46 -12.66
N ARG A 117 -3.75 -13.14 -11.73
CA ARG A 117 -3.40 -12.63 -10.40
C ARG A 117 -2.59 -13.64 -9.59
N LEU A 118 -2.94 -14.93 -9.69
CA LEU A 118 -2.22 -16.02 -9.01
C LEU A 118 -0.78 -16.23 -9.50
N LYS A 119 -0.40 -15.65 -10.66
CA LYS A 119 1.00 -15.63 -11.12
C LYS A 119 1.79 -14.47 -10.54
N GLU A 120 1.09 -13.45 -10.06
CA GLU A 120 1.64 -12.15 -9.71
C GLU A 120 1.64 -11.88 -8.19
N ALA A 121 0.78 -12.55 -7.44
CA ALA A 121 0.65 -12.43 -5.98
C ALA A 121 0.14 -13.72 -5.34
N ASP A 122 0.53 -13.94 -4.08
CA ASP A 122 -0.07 -14.97 -3.22
C ASP A 122 -1.43 -14.49 -2.69
N PHE A 123 -2.37 -15.41 -2.55
CA PHE A 123 -3.71 -15.16 -2.00
C PHE A 123 -3.91 -15.95 -0.70
N THR A 124 -4.68 -15.37 0.22
CA THR A 124 -5.15 -16.08 1.41
C THR A 124 -6.23 -17.09 1.02
N ASP A 125 -6.67 -17.89 2.01
CA ASP A 125 -7.97 -18.54 1.91
C ASP A 125 -9.06 -17.47 1.72
N ALA A 126 -10.06 -17.78 0.89
CA ALA A 126 -11.14 -16.86 0.58
C ALA A 126 -12.01 -16.60 1.83
N TYR A 127 -12.15 -15.33 2.21
CA TYR A 127 -13.01 -14.91 3.31
C TYR A 127 -14.46 -14.64 2.86
N TYR A 128 -14.69 -14.49 1.56
CA TYR A 128 -16.00 -14.25 0.96
C TYR A 128 -16.08 -14.90 -0.43
N ILE A 129 -17.20 -15.56 -0.73
CA ILE A 129 -17.46 -16.20 -2.04
C ILE A 129 -18.76 -15.61 -2.59
N THR A 130 -18.69 -15.04 -3.79
CA THR A 130 -19.81 -14.37 -4.44
C THR A 130 -20.09 -14.91 -5.83
N LYS A 131 -21.22 -14.50 -6.40
CA LYS A 131 -21.56 -14.69 -7.81
C LYS A 131 -21.72 -13.32 -8.46
N HIS A 132 -21.34 -13.23 -9.73
CA HIS A 132 -21.60 -12.03 -10.52
C HIS A 132 -23.11 -11.86 -10.76
N GLY A 133 -23.53 -10.60 -10.82
CA GLY A 133 -24.89 -10.20 -11.16
C GLY A 133 -24.87 -9.11 -12.22
N LEU A 134 -25.95 -9.00 -12.97
CA LEU A 134 -26.16 -7.92 -13.92
C LEU A 134 -27.15 -6.93 -13.32
N LEU A 135 -26.78 -5.66 -13.30
CA LEU A 135 -27.66 -4.58 -12.93
C LEU A 135 -28.24 -3.95 -14.20
N VAL A 136 -29.56 -3.97 -14.32
CA VAL A 136 -30.28 -3.33 -15.43
C VAL A 136 -31.23 -2.28 -14.89
N LYS A 137 -31.44 -1.21 -15.66
CA LYS A 137 -32.44 -0.20 -15.32
C LYS A 137 -33.83 -0.81 -15.53
N GLU A 138 -34.71 -0.71 -14.53
CA GLU A 138 -36.08 -1.24 -14.60
C GLU A 138 -36.85 -0.70 -15.82
N GLU A 139 -36.74 0.60 -16.08
CA GLU A 139 -37.38 1.26 -17.24
C GLU A 139 -36.62 1.07 -18.56
N GLY A 140 -35.48 0.38 -18.55
CA GLY A 140 -34.60 0.24 -19.71
C GLY A 140 -35.06 -0.79 -20.73
N GLY A 141 -36.03 -1.65 -20.37
CA GLY A 141 -36.57 -2.69 -21.25
C GLY A 141 -35.55 -3.77 -21.64
N ALA A 142 -34.43 -3.87 -20.93
CA ALA A 142 -33.43 -4.90 -21.19
C ALA A 142 -34.00 -6.28 -20.79
N GLU A 143 -34.12 -7.18 -21.77
CA GLU A 143 -34.54 -8.55 -21.56
C GLU A 143 -33.31 -9.46 -21.58
N ILE A 144 -32.87 -9.90 -20.38
CA ILE A 144 -31.71 -10.78 -20.20
C ILE A 144 -32.17 -12.05 -19.49
N ASN A 145 -32.24 -13.16 -20.22
CA ASN A 145 -32.65 -14.46 -19.69
C ASN A 145 -31.46 -15.41 -19.51
N LYS A 146 -30.38 -15.16 -20.26
CA LYS A 146 -29.10 -15.87 -20.20
C LYS A 146 -27.97 -14.89 -20.46
N LEU A 147 -26.75 -15.26 -20.09
CA LEU A 147 -25.61 -14.35 -20.17
C LEU A 147 -25.35 -13.87 -21.60
N GLU A 148 -25.58 -14.69 -22.61
CA GLU A 148 -25.32 -14.33 -24.01
C GLU A 148 -26.21 -13.20 -24.52
N ASP A 149 -27.33 -12.93 -23.86
CA ASP A 149 -28.23 -11.85 -24.24
C ASP A 149 -27.57 -10.47 -24.05
N ILE A 150 -26.51 -10.37 -23.23
CA ILE A 150 -25.77 -9.11 -23.01
C ILE A 150 -25.07 -8.61 -24.28
N LEU A 151 -24.78 -9.50 -25.25
CA LEU A 151 -24.07 -9.14 -26.48
C LEU A 151 -24.85 -8.15 -27.36
N GLY A 152 -26.15 -7.97 -27.09
CA GLY A 152 -26.99 -6.97 -27.74
C GLY A 152 -26.93 -5.57 -27.11
N TYR A 153 -26.17 -5.37 -26.03
CA TYR A 153 -26.17 -4.15 -25.24
C TYR A 153 -24.76 -3.60 -25.03
N ASP A 154 -24.67 -2.30 -24.75
CA ASP A 154 -23.46 -1.70 -24.20
C ASP A 154 -23.34 -2.09 -22.72
N VAL A 155 -22.25 -2.78 -22.37
CA VAL A 155 -22.00 -3.29 -21.02
C VAL A 155 -20.87 -2.48 -20.36
N GLY A 156 -21.15 -1.93 -19.18
CA GLY A 156 -20.15 -1.27 -18.35
C GLY A 156 -19.65 -2.18 -17.24
N VAL A 157 -18.33 -2.19 -17.02
CA VAL A 157 -17.64 -2.94 -15.96
C VAL A 157 -16.53 -2.07 -15.36
N GLN A 158 -16.09 -2.40 -14.14
CA GLN A 158 -14.92 -1.74 -13.55
C GLN A 158 -13.64 -2.37 -14.11
N THR A 159 -12.74 -1.53 -14.61
CA THR A 159 -11.45 -1.95 -15.18
C THR A 159 -10.66 -2.82 -14.23
N GLY A 160 -10.02 -3.86 -14.75
CA GLY A 160 -9.15 -4.74 -13.99
C GLY A 160 -9.88 -5.75 -13.10
N THR A 161 -11.21 -5.72 -13.02
CA THR A 161 -12.01 -6.75 -12.32
C THR A 161 -12.09 -8.05 -13.13
N THR A 162 -12.58 -9.13 -12.52
CA THR A 162 -12.81 -10.38 -13.25
C THR A 162 -13.95 -10.29 -14.27
N MET A 163 -14.77 -9.23 -14.23
CA MET A 163 -15.83 -8.97 -15.20
C MET A 163 -15.32 -8.22 -16.45
N ASP A 164 -14.12 -7.66 -16.38
CA ASP A 164 -13.45 -6.93 -17.47
C ASP A 164 -12.68 -7.86 -18.44
N LYS A 165 -12.76 -9.17 -18.23
CA LYS A 165 -12.08 -10.21 -19.00
C LYS A 165 -13.09 -11.11 -19.69
#